data_AF-A0A699V7S1-F1
#
_entry.id   AF-A0A699V7S1-F1
#
_cell.length_a   1.000
_cell.length_b   1.000
_cell.length_c   1.000
_cell.angle_alpha   90.00
_cell.angle_beta   90.00
_cell.angle_gamma   90.00
#
_symmetry.space_group_name_H-M   'P 1'
#
loop_
_entity.id
_entity.type
_entity.pdbx_description
1 polymer ?
#
loop_
_entity_poly.entity_id
_entity_poly.type
_entity_poly.pdbx_seq_one_letter_code
_entity_poly.pdbx_strand_id
1 'polypeptide(L)' 'SKYGVTHRLATAYHPQTSGQVEVSNRSLKRILEWTFRDNRAIWFEKLEDAL' A
#
# COMPACT_ATOMS: atom_id res chain seq x y z
N SER A 1 -7.16 -14.81 16.69
CA SER A 1 -6.94 -13.64 17.55
C SER A 1 -5.61 -13.75 18.33
N LYS A 2 -4.49 -14.05 17.66
CA LYS A 2 -3.21 -14.30 18.36
C LYS A 2 -2.56 -13.02 18.93
N TYR A 3 -2.96 -11.85 18.42
CA TYR A 3 -2.37 -10.55 18.77
C TYR A 3 -3.40 -9.51 19.23
N GLY A 4 -4.64 -9.93 19.55
CA GLY A 4 -5.68 -9.00 20.01
C GLY A 4 -6.18 -7.99 18.96
N VAL A 5 -5.78 -8.12 17.70
CA VAL A 5 -6.19 -7.21 16.63
C VAL A 5 -7.59 -7.56 16.14
N THR A 6 -8.49 -6.59 16.20
CA THR A 6 -9.83 -6.67 15.58
C THR A 6 -9.75 -6.14 14.15
N HIS A 7 -9.83 -7.04 13.17
CA HIS A 7 -9.86 -6.67 11.77
C HIS A 7 -11.26 -6.16 11.37
N ARG A 8 -11.33 -4.96 10.80
CA ARG A 8 -12.56 -4.42 10.21
C ARG A 8 -12.56 -4.73 8.72
N LEU A 9 -13.47 -5.60 8.28
CA LEU A 9 -13.57 -5.99 6.88
C LEU A 9 -14.52 -5.02 6.15
N ALA A 10 -14.09 -4.54 4.99
CA ALA A 10 -14.97 -3.81 4.08
C ALA A 10 -15.85 -4.79 3.29
N THR A 11 -17.10 -4.41 3.03
CA THR A 11 -17.97 -5.13 2.08
C THR A 11 -17.60 -4.75 0.65
N ALA A 12 -17.64 -5.73 -0.26
CA ALA A 12 -17.40 -5.50 -1.67
C ALA A 12 -18.34 -4.41 -2.21
N TYR A 13 -17.82 -3.49 -3.02
CA TYR A 13 -18.56 -2.35 -3.61
C TYR A 13 -19.12 -1.34 -2.60
N HIS A 14 -18.85 -1.49 -1.30
CA HIS A 14 -19.23 -0.53 -0.26
C HIS A 14 -18.12 -0.36 0.80
N PRO A 15 -16.93 0.14 0.40
CA PRO A 15 -15.81 0.29 1.32
C PRO A 15 -16.10 1.36 2.38
N GLN A 16 -16.25 0.91 3.63
CA GLN A 16 -16.61 1.74 4.78
C GLN A 16 -15.49 2.71 5.22
N THR A 17 -14.25 2.41 4.82
CA THR A 17 -13.03 3.12 5.20
C THR A 17 -12.20 3.41 3.95
N SER A 18 -12.75 4.25 3.07
CA SER A 18 -12.18 4.50 1.74
C SER A 18 -11.38 5.82 1.67
N GLY A 19 -11.77 6.88 2.39
CA GLY A 19 -11.17 8.21 2.19
C GLY A 19 -9.66 8.32 2.46
N GLN A 20 -9.23 8.25 3.72
CA GLN A 20 -7.82 8.47 4.09
C GLN A 20 -6.88 7.37 3.55
N VAL A 21 -7.37 6.12 3.49
CA VAL A 21 -6.60 4.97 3.02
C VAL A 21 -6.39 5.06 1.50
N GLU A 22 -7.39 5.47 0.72
CA GLU A 22 -7.23 5.65 -0.73
C GLU A 22 -6.30 6.81 -1.07
N VAL A 23 -6.41 7.93 -0.35
CA VAL A 23 -5.51 9.07 -0.54
C VAL A 23 -4.06 8.68 -0.25
N SER A 24 -3.82 7.98 0.85
CA SER A 24 -2.49 7.49 1.21
C SER A 24 -1.96 6.47 0.19
N ASN A 25 -2.79 5.52 -0.24
CA ASN A 25 -2.41 4.54 -1.25
C ASN A 25 -2.10 5.17 -2.61
N ARG A 26 -2.85 6.19 -3.02
CA ARG A 26 -2.60 6.90 -4.29
C ARG A 26 -1.27 7.66 -4.25
N SER A 27 -0.96 8.30 -3.13
CA SER A 27 0.31 9.01 -2.94
C SER A 27 1.49 8.04 -2.94
N LEU A 28 1.40 6.93 -2.20
CA LEU A 28 2.43 5.88 -2.20
C LEU A 28 2.64 5.29 -3.59
N LYS A 29 1.56 4.97 -4.31
CA LYS A 29 1.64 4.45 -5.67
C LYS A 29 2.38 5.41 -6.60
N ARG A 30 2.14 6.72 -6.49
CA ARG A 30 2.80 7.73 -7.32
C ARG A 30 4.30 7.87 -7.01
N ILE A 31 4.69 7.77 -5.73
CA ILE A 31 6.10 7.78 -5.32
C ILE A 31 6.80 6.54 -5.89
N LEU A 32 6.19 5.37 -5.71
CA LEU A 32 6.72 4.11 -6.23
C LEU A 32 6.85 4.14 -7.76
N GLU A 33 5.82 4.60 -8.48
CA GLU A 33 5.87 4.76 -9.93
C GLU A 33 7.02 5.66 -10.38
N TRP A 34 7.26 6.78 -9.69
CA TRP A 34 8.37 7.69 -9.98
C TRP A 34 9.72 7.03 -9.71
N THR A 35 9.90 6.41 -8.54
CA THR A 35 11.16 5.74 -8.16
C THR A 35 11.47 4.53 -9.05
N PHE A 36 10.45 3.79 -9.49
CA PHE A 36 10.62 2.58 -10.30
C PHE A 36 10.72 2.85 -11.81
N ARG A 37 10.22 4.00 -12.29
CA ARG A 37 10.41 4.42 -13.69
C ARG A 37 11.89 4.56 -14.05
N ASP A 38 12.70 5.03 -13.10
CA ASP A 38 14.13 5.26 -13.31
C ASP A 38 15.00 4.02 -13.03
N ASN A 39 14.45 2.99 -12.35
CA ASN A 39 15.26 1.89 -11.83
C ASN A 39 14.58 0.51 -11.89
N ARG A 40 13.89 0.24 -13.01
CA ARG A 40 13.05 -0.95 -13.25
C ARG A 40 13.77 -2.30 -13.02
N ALA A 41 15.10 -2.36 -12.96
CA ALA A 41 15.86 -3.58 -12.65
C ALA A 41 16.18 -3.77 -11.16
N ILE A 42 16.23 -2.71 -10.34
CA ILE A 42 16.71 -2.73 -8.94
C ILE A 42 15.54 -2.66 -7.93
N TRP A 43 14.30 -2.61 -8.44
CA TRP A 43 13.13 -2.32 -7.62
C TRP A 43 12.81 -3.39 -6.57
N PHE A 44 12.94 -4.66 -6.95
CA PHE A 44 12.57 -5.79 -6.09
C PHE A 44 13.56 -5.92 -4.91
N GLU A 45 14.86 -5.73 -5.18
CA GLU A 45 15.91 -5.77 -4.16
C GLU A 45 15.79 -4.62 -3.14
N LYS A 46 15.43 -3.41 -3.59
CA LYS A 46 15.26 -2.26 -2.69
C LYS A 46 13.97 -2.28 -1.88
N LEU A 47 12.96 -3.03 -2.33
CA LEU A 47 11.70 -3.15 -1.60
C LEU A 47 11.86 -4.03 -0.35
N GLU A 48 12.62 -5.12 -0.46
CA GLU A 48 12.96 -6.00 0.67
C GLU A 48 13.78 -5.26 1.74
N ASP A 49 14.67 -4.34 1.33
CA ASP A 49 15.54 -3.58 2.25
C ASP A 49 14.81 -2.43 2.98
N ALA A 50 13.64 -2.01 2.48
CA ALA A 50 12.83 -0.93 3.04
C ALA A 50 11.68 -1.43 3.95
N LEU A 51 11.45 -2.74 4.00
CA LEU A 51 10.43 -3.42 4.81
C LEU A 51 11.05 -4.00 6.08
#